data_AF-A0AAW2T5X1-F1
#
_entry.id   AF-A0AAW2T5X1-F1
#
_cell.length_a   1.000
_cell.length_b   1.000
_cell.length_c   1.000
_cell.angle_alpha   90.00
_cell.angle_beta   90.00
_cell.angle_gamma   90.00
#
_symmetry.space_group_name_H-M   'P 1'
#
loop_
_entity.id
_entity.type
_entity.pdbx_description
1 polymer ?
#
loop_
_entity_poly.entity_id
_entity_poly.type
_entity_poly.pdbx_seq_one_letter_code
_entity_poly.pdbx_strand_id
1 'polypeptide(L)'
;MATPPSLTPQSPPALRRVAVPGGYGWPVVGPLWDRLQYFWFQGPPDFFKKRMDKYGSTVFRTNVPPAFPFFAGVNPNVVAVLDVKSFGHLFEMEEVEKANSLVGDFMPSVNYTGGLRVCAYLDTAEPKHSQVWFEYRKF
;
A
#
# COMPACT_ATOMS: atom_id res chain seq x y z
N MET A 1 -34.86 -24.05 -37.53
CA MET A 1 -34.63 -23.24 -36.31
C MET A 1 -33.37 -23.77 -35.66
N ALA A 2 -32.29 -22.99 -35.62
CA ALA A 2 -31.02 -23.39 -35.01
C ALA A 2 -31.05 -23.07 -33.51
N THR A 3 -30.72 -24.05 -32.68
CA THR A 3 -30.62 -23.91 -31.22
C THR A 3 -29.46 -22.98 -30.88
N PRO A 4 -29.62 -21.97 -30.00
CA PRO A 4 -28.50 -21.13 -29.59
C PRO A 4 -27.48 -21.95 -28.77
N PRO A 5 -26.17 -21.68 -28.90
CA PRO A 5 -25.16 -22.36 -28.11
C PRO A 5 -25.37 -22.04 -26.63
N SER A 6 -25.36 -23.09 -25.80
CA SER A 6 -25.42 -23.00 -24.34
C SER A 6 -24.21 -22.21 -23.82
N LEU A 7 -24.45 -21.04 -23.24
CA LEU A 7 -23.46 -20.25 -22.52
C LEU A 7 -23.28 -20.87 -21.13
N THR A 8 -22.52 -21.96 -21.04
CA THR A 8 -22.04 -22.43 -19.74
C THR A 8 -21.12 -21.37 -19.14
N PRO A 9 -21.37 -20.88 -17.92
CA PRO A 9 -20.45 -19.98 -17.24
C PRO A 9 -19.12 -20.72 -17.04
N GLN A 10 -18.07 -20.30 -17.76
CA GLN A 10 -16.73 -20.83 -17.52
C GLN A 10 -16.29 -20.34 -16.14
N SER A 11 -16.06 -21.29 -15.23
CA SER A 11 -15.40 -21.03 -13.95
C SER A 11 -14.09 -20.28 -14.21
N PRO A 12 -13.82 -19.14 -13.54
CA PRO A 12 -12.58 -18.43 -13.72
C PRO A 12 -11.39 -19.37 -13.42
N PRO A 13 -10.28 -19.25 -14.16
CA PRO A 13 -9.10 -20.09 -13.94
C PRO A 13 -8.68 -20.02 -12.47
N ALA A 14 -8.38 -21.18 -11.88
CA ALA A 14 -7.88 -21.24 -10.51
C ALA A 14 -6.58 -20.44 -10.40
N LEU A 15 -6.51 -19.52 -9.43
CA LEU A 15 -5.32 -18.71 -9.20
C LEU A 15 -4.16 -19.60 -8.74
N ARG A 16 -3.01 -19.45 -9.40
CA ARG A 16 -1.78 -20.12 -8.97
C ARG A 16 -1.16 -19.34 -7.81
N ARG A 17 -0.86 -20.02 -6.70
CA ARG A 17 -0.04 -19.44 -5.63
C ARG A 17 1.41 -19.37 -6.09
N VAL A 18 1.96 -18.16 -6.11
CA VAL A 18 3.34 -17.87 -6.51
C VAL A 18 3.96 -16.97 -5.44
N ALA A 19 5.27 -17.09 -5.21
CA ALA A 19 5.97 -16.18 -4.32
C ALA A 19 5.92 -14.74 -4.88
N VAL A 20 5.70 -13.75 -4.00
CA VAL A 20 5.71 -12.34 -4.39
C VAL A 20 7.10 -11.97 -4.92
N PRO A 21 7.23 -11.54 -6.19
CA PRO A 21 8.52 -11.18 -6.77
C PRO A 21 9.06 -9.87 -6.19
N GLY A 22 10.31 -9.55 -6.49
CA GLY A 22 10.99 -8.35 -6.01
C GLY A 22 11.75 -8.54 -4.69
N GLY A 23 12.30 -7.45 -4.19
CA GLY A 23 13.12 -7.44 -2.97
C GLY A 23 13.57 -6.03 -2.61
N TYR A 24 14.25 -5.91 -1.48
CA TYR A 24 14.57 -4.61 -0.87
C TYR A 24 16.02 -4.14 -1.10
N GLY A 25 16.83 -4.96 -1.78
CA GLY A 25 18.25 -4.68 -2.00
C GLY A 25 19.09 -4.84 -0.73
N TRP A 26 20.32 -4.31 -0.76
CA TRP A 26 21.20 -4.30 0.41
C TRP A 26 20.69 -3.31 1.46
N PRO A 27 20.86 -3.60 2.77
CA PRO A 27 20.49 -2.67 3.82
C PRO A 27 21.06 -1.27 3.57
N VAL A 28 20.26 -0.24 3.80
CA VAL A 28 20.56 1.18 3.53
C VAL A 28 20.67 1.52 2.04
N VAL A 29 21.48 0.80 1.26
CA VAL A 29 21.73 1.11 -0.17
C VAL A 29 20.50 0.92 -1.03
N GLY A 30 19.76 -0.18 -0.84
CA GLY A 30 18.55 -0.49 -1.60
C GLY A 30 17.47 0.59 -1.47
N PRO A 31 17.02 0.92 -0.24
CA PRO A 31 16.06 2.00 -0.02
C PRO A 31 16.54 3.37 -0.51
N LEU A 32 17.82 3.70 -0.35
CA LEU A 32 18.39 4.94 -0.86
C LEU A 32 18.31 5.02 -2.38
N TRP A 33 18.68 3.94 -3.07
CA TRP A 33 18.61 3.88 -4.52
C TRP A 33 17.16 3.96 -5.01
N ASP A 34 16.25 3.22 -4.40
CA ASP A 34 14.83 3.27 -4.75
C ASP A 34 14.23 4.67 -4.51
N ARG A 35 14.63 5.36 -3.43
CA ARG A 35 14.26 6.75 -3.19
C ARG A 35 14.75 7.68 -4.30
N LEU A 36 16.00 7.51 -4.76
CA LEU A 36 16.55 8.29 -5.88
C LEU A 36 15.79 8.02 -7.18
N GLN A 37 15.44 6.75 -7.45
CA GLN A 37 14.62 6.38 -8.60
C GLN A 37 13.22 7.01 -8.51
N TYR A 38 12.60 6.95 -7.33
CA TYR A 38 11.24 7.45 -7.11
C TYR A 38 11.11 8.95 -7.30
N PHE A 39 12.06 9.75 -6.78
CA PHE A 39 11.95 11.22 -6.80
C PHE A 39 12.76 11.92 -7.90
N TRP A 40 13.91 11.39 -8.32
CA TRP A 40 14.82 12.12 -9.23
C TRP A 40 14.99 11.49 -10.61
N PHE A 41 15.12 10.16 -10.70
CA PHE A 41 15.50 9.52 -11.98
C PHE A 41 14.33 8.98 -12.80
N GLN A 42 13.23 8.56 -12.16
CA GLN A 42 12.06 7.99 -12.87
C GLN A 42 10.78 8.77 -12.59
N GLY A 43 10.58 9.18 -11.35
CA GLY A 43 9.28 9.69 -10.90
C GLY A 43 8.32 8.55 -10.51
N PRO A 44 7.25 8.85 -9.72
CA PRO A 44 6.37 7.81 -9.17
C PRO A 44 5.69 6.90 -10.21
N PRO A 45 5.12 7.41 -11.32
CA PRO A 45 4.42 6.55 -12.29
C PRO A 45 5.36 5.52 -12.94
N ASP A 46 6.52 5.97 -13.41
CA ASP A 46 7.50 5.11 -14.07
C ASP A 46 8.20 4.16 -13.09
N PHE A 47 8.36 4.58 -11.83
CA PHE A 47 8.92 3.76 -10.76
C PHE A 47 8.17 2.44 -10.61
N PHE A 48 6.84 2.50 -10.57
CA PHE A 48 6.00 1.31 -10.43
C PHE A 48 5.86 0.57 -11.76
N LYS A 49 5.62 1.28 -12.86
CA LYS A 49 5.45 0.67 -14.19
C LYS A 49 6.66 -0.18 -14.60
N LYS A 50 7.87 0.35 -14.46
CA LYS A 50 9.10 -0.39 -14.81
C LYS A 50 9.30 -1.64 -13.96
N ARG A 51 8.83 -1.65 -12.70
CA ARG A 51 8.89 -2.83 -11.81
C ARG A 51 7.82 -3.86 -12.18
N MET A 52 6.63 -3.41 -12.55
CA MET A 52 5.60 -4.30 -13.11
C MET A 52 6.13 -5.03 -14.34
N ASP A 53 6.73 -4.30 -15.29
CA ASP A 53 7.31 -4.86 -16.51
C ASP A 53 8.46 -5.82 -16.19
N LYS A 54 9.35 -5.46 -15.26
CA LYS A 54 10.49 -6.28 -14.82
C LYS A 54 10.06 -7.61 -14.20
N TYR A 55 9.01 -7.62 -13.39
CA TYR A 55 8.57 -8.80 -12.65
C TYR A 55 7.42 -9.55 -13.34
N GLY A 56 6.82 -8.98 -14.37
CA GLY A 56 5.59 -9.51 -14.99
C GLY A 56 4.43 -9.62 -13.99
N SER A 57 4.37 -8.72 -13.01
CA SER A 57 3.42 -8.78 -11.89
C SER A 57 2.94 -7.40 -11.45
N THR A 58 1.64 -7.28 -11.14
CA THR A 58 1.04 -6.10 -10.50
C THR A 58 1.26 -6.08 -8.98
N VAL A 59 1.78 -7.17 -8.42
CA VAL A 59 2.09 -7.32 -7.00
C VAL A 59 3.58 -7.67 -6.83
N PHE A 60 4.34 -6.83 -6.13
CA PHE A 60 5.78 -7.06 -5.93
C PHE A 60 6.33 -6.34 -4.69
N ARG A 61 7.46 -6.83 -4.17
CA ARG A 61 8.23 -6.19 -3.09
C ARG A 61 9.11 -5.07 -3.65
N THR A 62 9.09 -3.92 -2.98
CA THR A 62 9.93 -2.76 -3.30
C THR A 62 10.13 -1.90 -2.06
N ASN A 63 11.09 -0.97 -2.08
CA ASN A 63 11.12 0.11 -1.10
C ASN A 63 10.29 1.31 -1.59
N VAL A 64 9.63 2.02 -0.70
CA VAL A 64 8.92 3.29 -0.99
C VAL A 64 9.34 4.34 0.05
N PRO A 65 9.54 5.62 -0.34
CA PRO A 65 9.83 6.68 0.62
C PRO A 65 8.65 6.94 1.59
N PRO A 66 8.87 7.41 2.83
CA PRO A 66 10.11 7.93 3.37
C PRO A 66 11.14 6.85 3.73
N ALA A 67 12.43 7.22 3.67
CA ALA A 67 13.56 6.35 4.03
C ALA A 67 14.72 7.20 4.56
N PHE A 68 15.74 6.53 5.12
CA PHE A 68 17.07 7.10 5.41
C PHE A 68 17.55 8.02 4.25
N PRO A 69 18.29 9.13 4.50
CA PRO A 69 18.96 9.53 5.74
C PRO A 69 18.14 10.33 6.75
N PHE A 70 16.95 10.81 6.38
CA PHE A 70 16.21 11.77 7.22
C PHE A 70 15.15 11.14 8.12
N PHE A 71 14.86 9.85 7.95
CA PHE A 71 13.81 9.13 8.67
C PHE A 71 14.39 7.89 9.35
N ALA A 72 15.10 8.11 10.46
CA ALA A 72 15.60 7.01 11.28
C ALA A 72 14.42 6.28 11.94
N GLY A 73 14.47 4.94 11.97
CA GLY A 73 13.42 4.12 12.57
C GLY A 73 12.19 3.85 11.68
N VAL A 74 12.22 4.28 10.41
CA VAL A 74 11.17 3.96 9.42
C VAL A 74 11.57 2.72 8.60
N ASN A 75 10.63 1.81 8.40
CA ASN A 75 10.77 0.66 7.53
C ASN A 75 10.24 0.99 6.11
N PRO A 76 11.12 1.12 5.10
CA PRO A 76 10.71 1.49 3.74
C PRO A 76 10.15 0.31 2.94
N ASN A 77 10.21 -0.91 3.48
CA ASN A 77 9.88 -2.15 2.78
C ASN A 77 8.36 -2.31 2.63
N VAL A 78 7.86 -2.40 1.40
CA VAL A 78 6.43 -2.62 1.13
C VAL A 78 6.19 -3.72 0.09
N VAL A 79 4.99 -4.28 0.11
CA VAL A 79 4.43 -5.03 -1.01
C VAL A 79 3.49 -4.09 -1.77
N ALA A 80 3.87 -3.69 -2.98
CA ALA A 80 3.03 -2.87 -3.84
C ALA A 80 1.90 -3.74 -4.41
N VAL A 81 0.67 -3.20 -4.43
CA VAL A 81 -0.53 -3.79 -5.03
C VAL A 81 -1.10 -2.80 -6.04
N LEU A 82 -0.98 -3.12 -7.34
CA LEU A 82 -1.18 -2.15 -8.43
C LEU A 82 -2.28 -2.56 -9.43
N ASP A 83 -3.16 -3.48 -9.04
CA ASP A 83 -4.35 -3.84 -9.80
C ASP A 83 -5.61 -3.73 -8.93
N VAL A 84 -6.77 -3.57 -9.56
CA VAL A 84 -8.05 -3.33 -8.86
C VAL A 84 -8.39 -4.44 -7.87
N LYS A 85 -8.07 -5.70 -8.21
CA LYS A 85 -8.42 -6.84 -7.38
C LYS A 85 -7.56 -6.90 -6.13
N SER A 86 -6.24 -6.78 -6.27
CA SER A 86 -5.33 -6.77 -5.12
C SER A 86 -5.47 -5.52 -4.25
N PHE A 87 -5.75 -4.37 -4.86
CA PHE A 87 -5.95 -3.11 -4.14
C PHE A 87 -7.20 -3.12 -3.25
N GLY A 88 -8.24 -3.89 -3.61
CA GLY A 88 -9.47 -4.04 -2.83
C GLY A 88 -9.23 -4.50 -1.38
N HIS A 89 -8.23 -5.35 -1.16
CA HIS A 89 -7.86 -5.84 0.18
C HIS A 89 -7.39 -4.73 1.13
N LEU A 90 -6.94 -3.57 0.61
CA LEU A 90 -6.58 -2.43 1.46
C LEU A 90 -7.79 -1.82 2.20
N PHE A 91 -9.02 -2.18 1.83
CA PHE A 91 -10.23 -1.71 2.49
C PHE A 91 -10.83 -2.73 3.48
N GLU A 92 -10.22 -3.91 3.60
CA GLU A 92 -10.68 -4.97 4.50
C GLU A 92 -10.08 -4.75 5.90
N MET A 93 -10.86 -4.19 6.81
CA MET A 93 -10.42 -3.80 8.16
C MET A 93 -10.10 -5.01 9.06
N GLU A 94 -10.51 -6.22 8.67
CA GLU A 94 -10.15 -7.46 9.37
C GLU A 94 -8.75 -7.97 8.96
N GLU A 95 -8.24 -7.55 7.79
CA GLU A 95 -6.95 -8.00 7.26
C GLU A 95 -5.85 -6.95 7.42
N VAL A 96 -6.21 -5.66 7.41
CA VAL A 96 -5.24 -4.55 7.37
C VAL A 96 -5.46 -3.57 8.50
N GLU A 97 -4.49 -3.49 9.40
CA GLU A 97 -4.40 -2.45 10.44
C GLU A 97 -4.10 -1.08 9.80
N LYS A 98 -4.84 -0.04 10.24
CA LYS A 98 -4.73 1.33 9.73
C LYS A 98 -4.12 2.31 10.73
N ALA A 99 -3.80 1.87 11.95
CA ALA A 99 -3.14 2.70 12.95
C ALA A 99 -1.85 3.32 12.39
N ASN A 100 -1.70 4.63 12.55
CA ASN A 100 -0.47 5.38 12.27
C ASN A 100 0.06 5.32 10.83
N SER A 101 -0.76 4.84 9.87
CA SER A 101 -0.31 4.47 8.53
C SER A 101 -0.63 5.48 7.41
N LEU A 102 -1.25 6.63 7.74
CA LEU A 102 -1.78 7.60 6.76
C LEU A 102 -0.76 8.02 5.69
N VAL A 103 0.50 8.16 6.08
CA VAL A 103 1.59 8.59 5.18
C VAL A 103 2.67 7.51 5.03
N GLY A 104 2.26 6.24 5.17
CA GLY A 104 3.15 5.09 5.18
C GLY A 104 3.65 4.73 6.57
N ASP A 105 4.79 4.05 6.66
CA ASP A 105 5.43 3.64 7.93
C ASP A 105 6.14 4.81 8.63
N PHE A 106 5.46 5.96 8.72
CA PHE A 106 5.92 7.14 9.39
C PHE A 106 4.71 7.91 9.94
N MET A 107 4.70 8.17 11.24
CA MET A 107 3.73 9.08 11.84
C MET A 107 4.45 10.37 12.26
N PRO A 108 4.03 11.55 11.77
CA PRO A 108 4.49 12.82 12.28
C PRO A 108 4.27 12.94 13.79
N SER A 109 5.15 13.69 14.46
CA SER A 109 5.01 13.94 15.90
C SER A 109 3.64 14.54 16.24
N VAL A 110 3.02 14.05 17.31
CA VAL A 110 1.78 14.61 17.85
C VAL A 110 1.93 16.08 18.31
N ASN A 111 3.15 16.59 18.43
CA ASN A 111 3.40 18.00 18.73
C ASN A 111 2.85 18.93 17.63
N TYR A 112 2.76 18.45 16.39
CA TYR A 112 2.13 19.19 15.29
C TYR A 112 0.60 19.18 15.33
N THR A 113 0.01 18.38 16.23
CA THR A 113 -1.44 18.18 16.36
C THR A 113 -1.91 18.37 17.81
N GLY A 114 -1.21 19.19 18.59
CA GLY A 114 -1.60 19.53 19.97
C GLY A 114 -1.53 18.36 20.96
N GLY A 115 -0.64 17.41 20.72
CA GLY A 115 -0.48 16.21 21.56
C GLY A 115 -1.48 15.09 21.25
N LEU A 116 -2.25 15.20 20.16
CA LEU A 116 -3.30 14.24 19.82
C LEU A 116 -2.96 13.44 18.56
N ARG A 117 -3.20 12.13 18.60
CA ARG A 117 -3.35 11.32 17.37
C ARG A 117 -4.71 11.65 16.75
N VAL A 118 -4.70 12.40 15.65
CA VAL A 118 -5.92 12.79 14.93
C VAL A 118 -6.60 11.56 14.30
N CYS A 119 -7.89 11.68 13.97
CA CYS A 119 -8.72 10.57 13.48
C CYS A 119 -8.08 9.75 12.35
N ALA A 120 -7.38 10.42 11.43
CA ALA A 120 -6.74 9.78 10.28
C ALA A 120 -5.57 8.83 10.63
N TYR A 121 -5.07 8.86 11.86
CA TYR A 121 -4.05 7.94 12.37
C TYR A 121 -4.61 6.90 13.35
N LEU A 122 -5.92 6.91 13.61
CA LEU A 122 -6.57 5.94 14.48
C LEU A 122 -7.09 4.77 13.66
N ASP A 123 -6.90 3.54 14.15
CA ASP A 123 -7.53 2.37 13.57
C ASP A 123 -9.05 2.37 13.83
N THR A 124 -9.82 1.71 12.97
CA THR A 124 -11.28 1.57 13.16
C THR A 124 -11.67 0.79 14.42
N ALA A 125 -10.77 -0.06 14.93
CA ALA A 125 -10.90 -0.76 16.20
C ALA A 125 -10.65 0.13 17.43
N GLU A 126 -10.04 1.31 17.26
CA GLU A 126 -9.81 2.24 18.37
C GLU A 126 -11.11 3.00 18.71
N PRO A 127 -11.61 2.96 19.96
CA PRO A 127 -12.89 3.60 20.32
C PRO A 127 -12.96 5.11 20.02
N LYS A 128 -11.81 5.80 20.02
CA LYS A 128 -11.72 7.22 19.68
C LYS A 128 -12.00 7.51 18.19
N HIS A 129 -11.75 6.55 17.31
CA HIS A 129 -12.00 6.71 15.88
C HIS A 129 -13.49 7.00 15.61
N SER A 130 -14.38 6.18 16.18
CA SER A 130 -15.82 6.37 16.02
C SER A 130 -16.32 7.66 16.67
N GLN A 131 -15.84 7.99 17.88
CA GLN A 131 -16.22 9.21 18.58
C GLN A 131 -15.92 10.47 17.76
N VAL A 132 -14.70 10.57 17.22
CA VAL A 132 -14.27 11.72 16.43
C VAL A 132 -15.01 11.76 15.09
N TRP A 133 -15.16 10.62 14.42
CA TRP A 133 -15.89 10.52 13.14
C TRP A 133 -17.34 10.99 13.24
N PHE A 134 -18.08 10.56 14.27
CA PHE A 134 -19.48 10.96 14.45
C PHE A 134 -19.65 12.45 14.73
N GLU A 135 -18.67 13.07 15.39
CA GLU A 135 -18.70 14.51 15.66
C GLU A 135 -18.54 15.32 14.36
N TYR A 136 -17.66 14.89 13.45
CA TYR A 136 -17.51 15.55 12.14
C TYR A 136 -18.72 15.43 11.23
N ARG A 137 -19.55 14.38 11.36
CA ARG A 137 -20.76 14.18 10.54
C ARG A 137 -21.90 15.17 10.88
N LYS A 138 -21.81 15.88 12.00
CA LYS A 138 -22.83 16.83 12.44
C LYS A 138 -22.70 18.21 11.77
N PHE A 139 -21.63 18.43 11.01
CA PHE A 139 -21.39 19.62 10.19
C PHE A 139 -21.53 19.27 8.71
#